data_AF-A0A352RZX3-F1
#
_entry.id   AF-A0A352RZX3-F1
#
_cell.length_a   1.000
_cell.length_b   1.000
_cell.length_c   1.000
_cell.angle_alpha   90.00
_cell.angle_beta   90.00
_cell.angle_gamma   90.00
#
_symmetry.space_group_name_H-M   'P 1'
#
loop_
_entity.id
_entity.type
_entity.pdbx_description
1 polymer ?
#
loop_
_entity_poly.entity_id
_entity_poly.type
_entity_poly.pdbx_seq_one_letter_code
_entity_poly.pdbx_strand_id
1 'polypeptide(L)'
;INATNNYDAILAAFRQQEAQRTATFSPLTATPDAQFDIIVLHICSLSWDDLDAAKSLNHPLLSRFDYLFKNFSSAASYSGPAAIRLLRASCGQQPHKDLYDPAPAECHLFADLAQAGFTP
;
A
#
# COMPACT_ATOMS: atom_id res chain seq x y z
N ILE A 1 11.07 -11.35 -13.84
CA ILE A 1 10.09 -11.63 -14.92
C ILE A 1 10.81 -11.42 -16.24
N ASN A 2 11.20 -12.48 -16.95
CA ASN A 2 11.81 -12.32 -18.27
C ASN A 2 10.71 -11.96 -19.28
N ALA A 3 10.88 -10.80 -19.94
CA ALA A 3 9.89 -10.25 -20.85
C ALA A 3 9.83 -11.05 -22.16
N THR A 4 8.99 -12.07 -22.20
CA THR A 4 8.48 -12.67 -23.43
C THR A 4 7.28 -11.85 -23.93
N ASN A 5 6.94 -11.88 -25.23
CA ASN A 5 5.71 -11.27 -25.79
C ASN A 5 4.39 -11.92 -25.30
N ASN A 6 4.41 -12.63 -24.17
CA ASN A 6 3.25 -13.26 -23.55
C ASN A 6 2.93 -12.54 -22.22
N TYR A 7 2.03 -11.56 -22.28
CA TYR A 7 1.63 -10.76 -21.13
C TYR A 7 0.86 -11.56 -20.07
N ASP A 8 0.12 -12.59 -20.46
CA ASP A 8 -0.59 -13.46 -19.50
C ASP A 8 0.41 -14.26 -18.66
N ALA A 9 1.46 -14.80 -19.29
CA ALA A 9 2.53 -15.49 -18.58
C ALA A 9 3.29 -14.55 -17.63
N ILE A 10 3.54 -13.30 -18.07
CA ILE A 10 4.15 -12.26 -17.23
C ILE A 10 3.27 -11.96 -16.01
N LEU A 11 1.96 -11.77 -16.23
CA LEU A 11 1.01 -11.49 -15.16
C LEU A 11 0.90 -12.68 -14.19
N ALA A 12 0.82 -13.91 -14.70
CA ALA A 12 0.78 -15.11 -13.88
C ALA A 12 2.03 -15.24 -13.01
N ALA A 13 3.22 -15.01 -13.57
CA ALA A 13 4.48 -15.03 -12.83
C ALA A 13 4.52 -13.92 -11.76
N PHE A 14 4.03 -12.71 -12.07
CA PHE A 14 3.88 -11.63 -11.10
C PHE A 14 2.98 -12.06 -9.93
N ARG A 15 1.82 -12.65 -10.19
CA ARG A 15 0.90 -13.11 -9.13
C ARG A 15 1.50 -14.21 -8.27
N GLN A 16 2.20 -15.17 -8.87
CA GLN A 16 2.89 -16.22 -8.13
C GLN A 16 3.96 -15.65 -7.20
N GLN A 17 4.72 -14.66 -7.67
CA GLN A 17 5.74 -14.00 -6.85
C GLN A 17 5.11 -13.18 -5.71
N GLU A 18 4.08 -12.38 -6.01
CA GLU A 18 3.42 -11.53 -5.00
C GLU A 18 2.71 -12.35 -3.92
N ALA A 19 2.16 -13.53 -4.26
CA ALA A 19 1.51 -14.41 -3.29
C ALA A 19 2.43 -14.90 -2.16
N GLN A 20 3.76 -14.77 -2.32
CA GLN A 20 4.75 -15.19 -1.32
C GLN A 20 5.30 -14.02 -0.49
N ARG A 21 4.88 -12.78 -0.77
CA ARG A 21 5.44 -11.58 -0.12
C ARG A 21 4.62 -11.21 1.11
N THR A 22 5.32 -10.98 2.21
CA THR A 22 4.75 -10.47 3.46
C THR A 22 5.64 -9.37 4.03
N ALA A 23 5.03 -8.48 4.82
CA ALA A 23 5.69 -7.49 5.64
C ALA A 23 5.22 -7.68 7.08
N THR A 24 6.17 -7.74 8.02
CA THR A 24 5.87 -7.98 9.43
C THR A 24 6.29 -6.78 10.27
N PHE A 25 5.47 -6.42 11.24
CA PHE A 25 5.76 -5.36 12.19
C PHE A 25 6.44 -5.92 13.44
N SER A 26 7.48 -5.23 13.90
CA SER A 26 8.09 -5.56 15.20
C SER A 26 7.26 -4.94 16.32
N PRO A 27 7.09 -5.62 17.47
CA PRO A 27 6.42 -5.04 18.62
C PRO A 27 7.08 -3.74 19.07
N LEU A 28 6.27 -2.78 19.53
CA LEU A 28 6.73 -1.56 20.15
C LEU A 28 7.63 -1.85 21.35
N THR A 29 8.69 -1.06 21.49
CA THR A 29 9.54 -1.11 22.66
C THR A 29 8.82 -0.52 23.87
N ALA A 30 9.09 -1.05 25.07
CA ALA A 30 8.47 -0.59 26.31
C ALA A 30 8.90 0.82 26.75
N THR A 31 9.89 1.45 26.10
CA THR A 31 10.37 2.79 26.44
C THR A 31 9.45 3.87 25.86
N PRO A 32 8.84 4.74 26.69
CA PRO A 32 7.92 5.78 26.22
C PRO A 32 8.49 6.69 25.13
N ASP A 33 9.79 7.03 25.21
CA ASP A 33 10.46 7.92 24.25
C ASP A 33 10.59 7.31 22.83
N ALA A 34 10.30 6.02 22.67
CA ALA A 34 10.32 5.33 21.39
C ALA A 34 8.89 5.04 20.86
N GLN A 35 7.85 5.49 21.56
CA GLN A 35 6.47 5.37 21.12
C GLN A 35 6.10 6.54 20.20
N PHE A 36 5.26 6.25 19.20
CA PHE A 36 4.78 7.22 18.22
C PHE A 36 3.39 6.84 17.72
N ASP A 37 2.68 7.81 17.20
CA ASP A 37 1.38 7.59 16.54
C ASP A 37 1.56 7.39 15.04
N ILE A 38 0.70 6.57 14.45
CA ILE A 38 0.64 6.35 13.00
C ILE A 38 -0.67 6.94 12.47
N ILE A 39 -0.56 7.87 11.53
CA ILE A 39 -1.71 8.43 10.81
C ILE A 39 -1.58 8.05 9.33
N VAL A 40 -2.62 7.42 8.80
CA VAL A 40 -2.72 7.06 7.38
C VAL A 40 -3.76 7.94 6.70
N LEU A 41 -3.31 8.80 5.80
CA LEU A 41 -4.20 9.67 5.01
C LEU A 41 -4.46 9.04 3.63
N HIS A 42 -5.66 8.47 3.44
CA HIS A 42 -6.08 7.90 2.15
C HIS A 42 -6.93 8.91 1.36
N ILE A 43 -6.34 9.50 0.33
CA ILE A 43 -6.95 10.60 -0.44
C ILE A 43 -7.58 10.06 -1.72
N CYS A 44 -8.86 10.38 -1.95
CA CYS A 44 -9.57 10.03 -3.17
C CYS A 44 -9.20 10.99 -4.32
N SER A 45 -9.13 10.47 -5.55
CA SER A 45 -9.00 11.27 -6.79
C SER A 45 -7.80 12.22 -6.81
N LEU A 46 -6.61 11.71 -6.48
CA LEU A 46 -5.37 12.47 -6.55
C LEU A 46 -4.23 11.61 -7.13
N SER A 47 -3.76 11.98 -8.31
CA SER A 47 -2.59 11.41 -8.98
C SER A 47 -1.54 12.48 -9.34
N TRP A 48 -0.36 12.06 -9.78
CA TRP A 48 0.65 12.98 -10.31
C TRP A 48 0.16 13.71 -11.58
N ASP A 49 -0.62 13.03 -12.42
CA ASP A 49 -1.20 13.63 -13.63
C ASP A 49 -2.22 14.72 -13.28
N ASP A 50 -3.03 14.52 -12.23
CA ASP A 50 -3.96 15.55 -11.74
C ASP A 50 -3.22 16.78 -11.22
N LEU A 51 -2.13 16.57 -10.48
CA LEU A 51 -1.28 17.66 -9.98
C LEU A 51 -0.62 18.43 -11.13
N ASP A 52 -0.19 17.76 -12.21
CA ASP A 52 0.36 18.42 -13.39
C ASP A 52 -0.69 19.23 -14.14
N ALA A 53 -1.87 18.63 -14.38
CA ALA A 53 -3.00 19.31 -15.01
C ALA A 53 -3.43 20.55 -14.21
N ALA A 54 -3.39 20.47 -12.88
CA ALA A 54 -3.67 21.57 -11.97
C ALA A 54 -2.48 22.51 -11.73
N LYS A 55 -1.35 22.35 -12.43
CA LYS A 55 -0.12 23.15 -12.31
C LYS A 55 0.42 23.24 -10.87
N SER A 56 0.27 22.15 -10.12
CA SER A 56 0.50 22.06 -8.67
C SER A 56 1.66 21.13 -8.30
N LEU A 57 2.49 20.72 -9.27
CA LEU A 57 3.67 19.87 -9.04
C LEU A 57 4.71 20.49 -8.08
N ASN A 58 4.73 21.82 -7.96
CA ASN A 58 5.63 22.57 -7.06
C ASN A 58 4.91 23.11 -5.81
N HIS A 59 3.74 22.58 -5.47
CA HIS A 59 3.00 23.04 -4.30
C HIS A 59 3.83 22.83 -3.00
N PRO A 60 3.97 23.82 -2.09
CA PRO A 60 4.86 23.73 -0.91
C PRO A 60 4.57 22.59 0.07
N LEU A 61 3.39 21.97 -0.02
CA LEU A 61 3.09 20.75 0.73
C LEU A 61 4.04 19.61 0.35
N LEU A 62 4.33 19.43 -0.94
CA LEU A 62 5.11 18.30 -1.43
C LEU A 62 6.57 18.36 -0.96
N SER A 63 7.10 19.56 -0.70
CA SER A 63 8.46 19.75 -0.19
C SER A 63 8.59 19.55 1.32
N ARG A 64 7.49 19.24 2.02
CA ARG A 64 7.50 18.99 3.48
C ARG A 64 7.57 17.50 3.85
N PHE A 65 7.44 16.60 2.88
CA PHE A 65 7.56 15.17 3.13
C PHE A 65 9.02 14.75 3.21
N ASP A 66 9.37 13.94 4.21
CA ASP A 66 10.69 13.32 4.32
C ASP A 66 10.94 12.32 3.17
N TYR A 67 9.89 11.61 2.75
CA TYR A 67 9.92 10.67 1.63
C TYR A 67 8.76 10.93 0.67
N LEU A 68 9.06 11.11 -0.61
CA LEU A 68 8.08 11.37 -1.65
C LEU A 68 8.23 10.37 -2.81
N PHE A 69 7.27 9.45 -2.93
CA PHE A 69 7.28 8.44 -3.98
C PHE A 69 6.76 9.00 -5.31
N LYS A 70 7.61 8.96 -6.35
CA LYS A 70 7.27 9.44 -7.71
C LYS A 70 6.69 8.34 -8.61
N ASN A 71 6.92 7.07 -8.27
CA ASN A 71 6.47 5.92 -9.04
C ASN A 71 5.68 4.94 -8.16
N PHE A 72 4.72 5.46 -7.38
CA PHE A 72 3.81 4.65 -6.57
C PHE A 72 2.55 4.31 -7.39
N SER A 73 2.19 3.03 -7.45
CA SER A 73 0.96 2.58 -8.11
C SER A 73 -0.11 2.27 -7.09
N SER A 74 -1.33 2.80 -7.28
CA SER A 74 -2.49 2.45 -6.46
C SER A 74 -3.02 1.03 -6.76
N ALA A 75 -2.62 0.42 -7.88
CA ALA A 75 -3.10 -0.87 -8.38
C ALA A 75 -4.63 -1.00 -8.53
N ALA A 76 -5.36 0.13 -8.46
CA ALA A 76 -6.78 0.26 -8.69
C ALA A 76 -7.15 1.74 -8.89
N SER A 77 -8.10 2.00 -9.80
CA SER A 77 -8.69 3.34 -10.03
C SER A 77 -10.04 3.54 -9.35
N TYR A 78 -10.61 2.49 -8.74
CA TYR A 78 -11.85 2.56 -7.97
C TYR A 78 -11.56 2.67 -6.47
N SER A 79 -12.29 3.55 -5.78
CA SER A 79 -12.05 3.87 -4.36
C SER A 79 -12.13 2.65 -3.44
N GLY A 80 -13.13 1.77 -3.63
CA GLY A 80 -13.30 0.56 -2.82
C GLY A 80 -12.08 -0.38 -2.91
N PRO A 81 -11.73 -0.87 -4.11
CA PRO A 81 -10.52 -1.67 -4.31
C PRO A 81 -9.23 -1.00 -3.83
N ALA A 82 -9.07 0.32 -4.01
CA ALA A 82 -7.89 1.05 -3.53
C ALA A 82 -7.78 1.00 -2.00
N ALA A 83 -8.89 1.22 -1.29
CA ALA A 83 -8.95 1.13 0.16
C ALA A 83 -8.68 -0.30 0.65
N ILE A 84 -9.27 -1.33 0.03
CA ILE A 84 -9.02 -2.73 0.40
C ILE A 84 -7.53 -3.06 0.24
N ARG A 85 -6.88 -2.63 -0.84
CA ARG A 85 -5.45 -2.86 -1.07
C ARG A 85 -4.57 -2.20 0.01
N LEU A 86 -4.89 -0.97 0.42
CA LEU A 86 -4.20 -0.30 1.52
C LEU A 86 -4.40 -1.04 2.85
N LEU A 87 -5.64 -1.44 3.15
CA LEU A 87 -5.96 -2.18 4.37
C LEU A 87 -5.35 -3.58 4.40
N ARG A 88 -4.97 -4.13 3.24
CA ARG A 88 -4.28 -5.42 3.08
C ARG A 88 -2.78 -5.28 2.75
N ALA A 89 -2.15 -4.16 3.11
CA ALA A 89 -0.79 -3.81 2.67
C ALA A 89 0.33 -4.68 3.27
N SER A 90 0.05 -5.55 4.25
CA SER A 90 1.05 -6.44 4.83
C SER A 90 1.36 -7.66 3.94
N CYS A 91 0.62 -7.86 2.86
CA CYS A 91 0.85 -8.93 1.88
C CYS A 91 1.06 -8.38 0.46
N GLY A 92 1.63 -9.21 -0.42
CA GLY A 92 1.80 -8.87 -1.83
C GLY A 92 0.48 -8.66 -2.59
N GLN A 93 0.58 -8.07 -3.77
CA GLN A 93 -0.58 -7.60 -4.54
C GLN A 93 -1.50 -8.74 -5.03
N GLN A 94 -2.72 -8.79 -4.51
CA GLN A 94 -3.75 -9.76 -4.91
C GLN A 94 -4.41 -9.42 -6.28
N PRO A 95 -4.87 -10.43 -7.05
CA PRO A 95 -5.81 -10.24 -8.16
C PRO A 95 -7.06 -9.46 -7.73
N HIS A 96 -7.70 -8.76 -8.67
CA HIS A 96 -8.85 -7.91 -8.34
C HIS A 96 -10.03 -8.72 -7.76
N LYS A 97 -10.34 -9.88 -8.35
CA LYS A 97 -11.36 -10.82 -7.86
C LYS A 97 -11.16 -11.10 -6.36
N ASP A 98 -9.93 -11.41 -5.97
CA ASP A 98 -9.61 -11.94 -4.65
C ASP A 98 -9.64 -10.85 -3.55
N LEU A 99 -9.80 -9.57 -3.93
CA LEU A 99 -10.02 -8.48 -2.97
C LEU A 99 -11.32 -8.65 -2.19
N TYR A 100 -12.28 -9.40 -2.72
CA TYR A 100 -13.60 -9.61 -2.13
C TYR A 100 -13.75 -10.95 -1.42
N ASP A 101 -12.75 -11.83 -1.54
CA ASP A 101 -12.65 -13.05 -0.76
C ASP A 101 -11.98 -12.72 0.61
N PRO A 102 -12.21 -13.53 1.66
CA PRO A 102 -11.50 -13.40 2.93
C PRO A 102 -9.97 -13.43 2.73
N ALA A 103 -9.25 -12.58 3.46
CA ALA A 103 -7.79 -12.60 3.50
C ALA A 103 -7.29 -13.15 4.83
N PRO A 104 -6.07 -13.72 4.87
CA PRO A 104 -5.41 -14.07 6.12
C PRO A 104 -5.25 -12.86 7.04
N ALA A 105 -5.25 -13.11 8.37
CA ALA A 105 -5.20 -12.06 9.38
C ALA A 105 -3.94 -11.20 9.25
N GLU A 106 -2.81 -11.85 8.95
CA GLU A 106 -1.47 -11.28 8.74
C GLU A 106 -1.34 -10.40 7.49
N CYS A 107 -2.38 -10.32 6.66
CA CYS A 107 -2.39 -9.37 5.56
C CYS A 107 -2.98 -8.02 5.96
N HIS A 108 -3.68 -7.93 7.09
CA HIS A 108 -4.41 -6.74 7.50
C HIS A 108 -3.51 -5.77 8.27
N LEU A 109 -3.12 -4.68 7.61
CA LEU A 109 -2.18 -3.67 8.14
C LEU A 109 -2.51 -3.22 9.57
N PHE A 110 -3.76 -2.81 9.82
CA PHE A 110 -4.15 -2.32 11.14
C PHE A 110 -4.26 -3.41 12.20
N ALA A 111 -4.50 -4.67 11.80
CA ALA A 111 -4.45 -5.80 12.71
C ALA A 111 -3.01 -6.11 13.12
N ASP A 112 -2.05 -6.03 12.18
CA ASP A 112 -0.63 -6.22 12.49
C ASP A 112 -0.07 -5.08 13.34
N LEU A 113 -0.49 -3.84 13.08
CA LEU A 113 -0.17 -2.69 13.94
C LEU A 113 -0.74 -2.89 15.35
N ALA A 114 -1.98 -3.38 15.48
CA ALA A 114 -2.55 -3.68 16.79
C ALA A 114 -1.76 -4.77 17.54
N GLN A 115 -1.33 -5.82 16.84
CA GLN A 115 -0.45 -6.86 17.41
C GLN A 115 0.92 -6.31 17.81
N ALA A 116 1.42 -5.30 17.10
CA ALA A 116 2.65 -4.60 17.45
C ALA A 116 2.48 -3.62 18.64
N GLY A 117 1.25 -3.39 19.12
CA GLY A 117 0.97 -2.58 20.30
C GLY A 117 0.37 -1.20 20.01
N PHE A 118 0.03 -0.88 18.76
CA PHE A 118 -0.66 0.37 18.42
C PHE A 118 -2.17 0.28 18.69
N THR A 119 -2.80 1.39 19.08
CA THR A 119 -4.25 1.47 19.29
C THR A 119 -4.95 2.09 18.08
N PRO A 120 -6.07 1.51 17.59
CA PRO A 120 -6.89 2.10 16.54
C PRO A 120 -7.54 3.44 16.91
#